data_AF-A0A355A0C0-F1
#
_entry.id   AF-A0A355A0C0-F1
#
_cell.length_a   1.000
_cell.length_b   1.000
_cell.length_c   1.000
_cell.angle_alpha   90.00
_cell.angle_beta   90.00
_cell.angle_gamma   90.00
#
_symmetry.space_group_name_H-M   'P 1'
#
loop_
_entity.id
_entity.type
_entity.pdbx_description
1 polymer ?
#
loop_
_entity_poly.entity_id
_entity_poly.type
_entity_poly.pdbx_seq_one_letter_code
_entity_poly.pdbx_strand_id
1 'polypeptide(L)'
;MKTSSFSSGQLARTAGMISGMILLSRLLGFVREAITATFFNRAETDPFFAAFTIPDFMYYLLVGGALSAAFIPLFSEYLAKGEEEEGWRMATTFMNLTVLLLACFSVLGMLFARQLAPL
;
A
#
# COMPACT_ATOMS: atom_id res chain seq x y z
N MET A 1 -1.37 32.21 8.24
CA MET A 1 -0.58 31.01 8.57
C MET A 1 -1.00 30.50 9.95
N LYS A 2 -2.06 29.69 10.01
CA LYS A 2 -2.58 29.13 11.27
C LYS A 2 -2.10 27.69 11.34
N THR A 3 -0.88 27.50 11.83
CA THR A 3 -0.33 26.15 12.10
C THR A 3 -1.24 25.53 13.15
N SER A 4 -2.10 24.59 12.73
CA SER A 4 -2.83 23.72 13.65
C SER A 4 -1.78 22.88 14.38
N SER A 5 -1.34 23.34 15.55
CA SER A 5 -0.50 22.55 16.44
C SER A 5 -1.32 21.34 16.88
N PHE A 6 -1.08 20.19 16.26
CA PHE A 6 -1.66 18.94 16.74
C PHE A 6 -1.24 18.77 18.21
N SER A 7 -2.21 18.64 19.10
CA SER A 7 -1.93 18.30 20.50
C SER A 7 -1.18 16.96 20.53
N SER A 8 -0.13 16.86 21.35
CA SER A 8 0.66 15.63 21.51
C SER A 8 -0.21 14.40 21.78
N GLY A 9 -1.34 14.59 22.49
CA GLY A 9 -2.31 13.52 22.75
C GLY A 9 -3.10 13.07 21.52
N GLN A 10 -3.38 13.98 20.58
CA GLN A 10 -4.11 13.66 19.35
C GLN A 10 -3.21 12.93 18.35
N LEU A 11 -1.94 13.34 18.24
CA LEU A 11 -0.95 12.64 17.42
C LEU A 11 -0.68 11.23 17.95
N ALA A 12 -0.49 11.08 19.27
CA ALA A 12 -0.28 9.77 19.90
C ALA A 12 -1.46 8.83 19.68
N ARG A 13 -2.70 9.34 19.78
CA ARG A 13 -3.91 8.54 19.54
C ARG A 13 -4.02 8.08 18.09
N THR A 14 -3.77 8.96 17.12
CA THR A 14 -3.81 8.60 15.69
C THR A 14 -2.70 7.60 15.35
N ALA A 15 -1.48 7.83 15.81
CA ALA A 15 -0.36 6.92 15.59
C ALA A 15 -0.61 5.54 16.23
N GLY A 16 -1.19 5.51 17.44
CA GLY A 16 -1.57 4.27 18.11
C GLY A 16 -2.66 3.50 17.34
N MET A 17 -3.65 4.20 16.81
CA MET A 17 -4.70 3.59 15.98
C MET A 17 -4.12 2.98 14.70
N ILE A 18 -3.29 3.73 13.98
CA ILE A 18 -2.64 3.24 12.75
C ILE A 18 -1.77 2.02 13.04
N SER A 19 -0.95 2.08 14.09
CA SER A 19 -0.10 0.96 14.51
C SER A 19 -0.93 -0.27 14.88
N GLY A 20 -2.04 -0.08 15.60
CA GLY A 20 -2.99 -1.14 15.93
C GLY A 20 -3.61 -1.80 14.69
N MET A 21 -4.01 -1.00 13.71
CA MET A 21 -4.55 -1.50 12.44
C MET A 21 -3.50 -2.28 11.64
N ILE A 22 -2.25 -1.82 11.61
CA ILE A 22 -1.15 -2.52 10.93
C ILE A 22 -0.86 -3.87 11.62
N LEU A 23 -0.79 -3.89 12.95
CA LEU A 23 -0.60 -5.12 13.72
C LEU A 23 -1.73 -6.13 13.48
N LEU A 24 -2.97 -5.66 13.48
CA LEU A 24 -4.13 -6.51 13.20
C LEU A 24 -4.06 -7.09 11.78
N SER A 25 -3.71 -6.28 10.78
CA SER A 25 -3.52 -6.74 9.40
C SER A 25 -2.41 -7.80 9.30
N ARG A 26 -1.30 -7.63 10.03
CA ARG A 26 -0.20 -8.61 10.05
C ARG A 26 -0.58 -9.91 10.75
N LEU A 27 -1.33 -9.83 11.85
CA LEU A 27 -1.85 -11.01 12.53
C LEU A 27 -2.81 -11.79 11.63
N LEU A 28 -3.69 -11.12 10.90
CA LEU A 28 -4.57 -11.75 9.91
C LEU A 28 -3.78 -12.42 8.78
N GLY A 29 -2.72 -11.77 8.29
CA GLY A 29 -1.80 -12.34 7.30
C GLY A 29 -1.09 -13.60 7.81
N PHE A 30 -0.63 -13.57 9.06
CA PHE A 30 -0.01 -14.72 9.72
C PHE A 30 -1.00 -15.89 9.91
N VAL A 31 -2.23 -15.60 10.31
CA VAL A 31 -3.29 -16.63 10.44
C VAL A 31 -3.57 -17.26 9.08
N ARG A 32 -3.66 -16.45 8.01
CA ARG A 32 -3.79 -16.95 6.63
C ARG A 32 -2.63 -17.88 6.29
N GLU A 33 -1.39 -17.48 6.58
CA GLU A 33 -0.20 -18.29 6.31
C GLU A 33 -0.21 -19.62 7.09
N ALA A 34 -0.58 -19.59 8.36
CA ALA A 34 -0.69 -20.79 9.20
C ALA A 34 -1.75 -21.77 8.66
N ILE A 35 -2.91 -21.25 8.24
CA ILE A 35 -3.98 -22.06 7.62
C ILE A 35 -3.48 -22.64 6.28
N THR A 36 -2.85 -21.83 5.42
CA THR A 36 -2.34 -22.34 4.14
C THR A 36 -1.30 -23.46 4.36
N ALA A 37 -0.42 -23.31 5.35
CA ALA A 37 0.59 -24.32 5.66
C ALA A 37 0.03 -25.62 6.25
N THR A 38 -1.14 -25.60 6.90
CA THR A 38 -1.77 -26.82 7.44
C THR A 38 -2.60 -27.57 6.42
N PHE A 39 -3.20 -26.89 5.43
CA PHE A 39 -4.07 -27.52 4.43
C PHE A 39 -3.36 -27.86 3.11
N PHE A 40 -2.25 -27.19 2.76
CA PHE A 40 -1.57 -27.37 1.48
C PHE A 40 -0.16 -27.93 1.63
N ASN A 41 0.28 -28.72 0.65
CA ASN A 41 1.64 -29.22 0.60
C ASN A 41 2.60 -28.16 0.07
N ARG A 42 3.91 -28.29 0.37
CA ARG A 42 4.93 -27.29 0.01
C ARG A 42 4.95 -26.93 -1.48
N ALA A 43 4.70 -27.90 -2.36
CA ALA A 43 4.65 -27.70 -3.81
C ALA A 43 3.49 -26.77 -4.27
N GLU A 44 2.41 -26.69 -3.50
CA GLU A 44 1.24 -25.84 -3.78
C GLU A 44 1.37 -24.48 -3.08
N THR A 45 2.05 -24.47 -1.94
CA THR A 45 2.23 -23.29 -1.09
C THR A 45 3.31 -22.33 -1.61
N ASP A 46 4.38 -22.85 -2.21
CA ASP A 46 5.48 -22.01 -2.74
C ASP A 46 5.01 -21.06 -3.87
N PRO A 47 4.24 -21.52 -4.90
CA PRO A 47 3.68 -20.63 -5.92
C PRO A 47 2.66 -19.63 -5.35
N PHE A 48 1.87 -20.06 -4.35
CA PHE A 48 0.90 -19.20 -3.68
C PHE A 48 1.58 -18.01 -3.00
N PHE A 49 2.67 -18.25 -2.25
CA PHE A 49 3.42 -17.16 -1.62
C PHE A 49 4.21 -16.32 -2.63
N ALA A 50 4.78 -16.94 -3.67
CA ALA A 50 5.46 -16.21 -4.74
C ALA A 50 4.52 -15.22 -5.46
N ALA A 51 3.23 -15.57 -5.62
CA ALA A 51 2.24 -14.69 -6.24
C ALA A 51 2.03 -13.37 -5.49
N PHE A 52 2.29 -13.32 -4.17
CA PHE A 52 2.17 -12.08 -3.38
C PHE A 52 3.38 -11.15 -3.52
N THR A 53 4.50 -11.62 -4.08
CA THR A 53 5.73 -10.82 -4.20
C THR A 53 5.53 -9.60 -5.10
N ILE A 54 4.84 -9.74 -6.23
CA ILE A 54 4.58 -8.63 -7.16
C ILE A 54 3.65 -7.57 -6.51
N PRO A 55 2.48 -7.94 -5.95
CA PRO A 55 1.65 -7.01 -5.18
C PRO A 55 2.39 -6.32 -4.04
N ASP A 56 3.17 -7.06 -3.25
CA ASP A 56 3.89 -6.51 -2.10
C ASP A 56 4.96 -5.51 -2.55
N PHE A 57 5.69 -5.82 -3.62
CA PHE A 57 6.66 -4.90 -4.22
C PHE A 57 5.98 -3.60 -4.69
N MET A 58 4.82 -3.70 -5.34
CA MET A 58 4.03 -2.54 -5.75
C MET A 58 3.55 -1.72 -4.55
N TYR A 59 3.07 -2.37 -3.49
CA TYR A 59 2.68 -1.70 -2.25
C TYR A 59 3.86 -0.93 -1.63
N TYR A 60 5.03 -1.56 -1.55
CA TYR A 60 6.23 -0.90 -1.03
C TYR A 60 6.71 0.26 -1.90
N LEU A 61 6.54 0.22 -3.21
CA LEU A 61 6.93 1.31 -4.10
C LEU A 61 5.93 2.48 -4.04
N LEU A 62 4.64 2.18 -4.13
CA LEU A 62 3.57 3.16 -4.33
C LEU A 62 3.04 3.75 -3.01
N VAL A 63 2.82 2.90 -2.00
CA VAL A 63 2.11 3.26 -0.75
C VAL A 63 3.05 3.39 0.43
N GLY A 64 3.98 2.45 0.62
CA GLY A 64 4.98 2.51 1.69
C GLY A 64 6.24 3.30 1.33
N GLY A 65 6.41 3.60 0.04
CA GLY A 65 7.67 4.06 -0.54
C GLY A 65 7.76 5.56 -0.77
N ALA A 66 8.71 5.92 -1.62
CA ALA A 66 9.04 7.31 -1.92
C ALA A 66 7.86 8.13 -2.47
N LEU A 67 6.93 7.49 -3.19
CA LEU A 67 5.76 8.15 -3.78
C LEU A 67 4.80 8.68 -2.70
N SER A 68 4.38 7.84 -1.75
CA SER A 68 3.55 8.28 -0.61
C SER A 68 4.26 9.30 0.28
N ALA A 69 5.57 9.14 0.49
CA ALA A 69 6.35 10.06 1.32
C ALA A 69 6.40 11.47 0.73
N ALA A 70 6.36 11.61 -0.60
CA ALA A 70 6.24 12.90 -1.28
C ALA A 70 4.79 13.36 -1.43
N PHE A 71 3.84 12.43 -1.58
CA PHE A 71 2.41 12.72 -1.78
C PHE A 71 1.79 13.45 -0.58
N ILE A 72 1.95 12.90 0.63
CA ILE A 72 1.32 13.45 1.85
C ILE A 72 1.68 14.91 2.10
N PRO A 73 2.98 15.31 2.10
CA PRO A 73 3.34 16.71 2.31
C PRO A 73 2.86 17.62 1.17
N LEU A 74 2.93 17.16 -0.09
CA LEU A 74 2.47 17.95 -1.23
C LEU A 74 0.95 18.18 -1.21
N PHE A 75 0.17 17.16 -0.90
CA PHE A 75 -1.28 17.28 -0.73
C PHE A 75 -1.64 18.18 0.47
N SER A 76 -0.90 18.04 1.57
CA SER A 76 -1.09 18.89 2.76
C SER A 76 -0.76 20.36 2.47
N GLU A 77 0.18 20.64 1.57
CA GLU A 77 0.52 21.99 1.13
C GLU A 77 -0.64 22.65 0.37
N TYR A 78 -1.29 21.93 -0.55
CA TYR A 78 -2.49 22.43 -1.24
C TYR A 78 -3.63 22.77 -0.27
N LEU A 79 -3.90 21.88 0.69
CA LEU A 79 -4.89 22.14 1.75
C LEU A 79 -4.51 23.37 2.59
N ALA A 80 -3.24 23.53 2.93
CA ALA A 80 -2.76 24.65 3.74
C ALA A 80 -2.86 26.01 3.01
N LYS A 81 -2.79 26.01 1.67
CA LYS A 81 -3.00 27.19 0.82
C LYS A 81 -4.47 27.52 0.57
N GLY A 82 -5.39 26.64 0.96
CA GLY A 82 -6.82 26.77 0.64
C GLY A 82 -7.18 26.40 -0.80
N GLU A 83 -6.25 25.76 -1.51
CA GLU A 83 -6.40 25.29 -2.89
C GLU A 83 -6.93 23.83 -2.89
N GLU A 84 -8.04 23.59 -2.18
CA GLU A 84 -8.55 22.23 -1.99
C GLU A 84 -8.92 21.54 -3.30
N GLU A 85 -9.53 22.26 -4.25
CA GLU A 85 -9.92 21.71 -5.55
C GLU A 85 -8.70 21.20 -6.34
N GLU A 86 -7.63 21.98 -6.38
CA GLU A 86 -6.36 21.61 -7.02
C GLU A 86 -5.68 20.44 -6.29
N GLY A 87 -5.72 20.43 -4.96
CA GLY A 87 -5.24 19.33 -4.13
C GLY A 87 -5.98 18.02 -4.43
N TRP A 88 -7.31 18.06 -4.50
CA TRP A 88 -8.12 16.90 -4.87
C TRP A 88 -7.86 16.45 -6.30
N ARG A 89 -7.69 17.38 -7.24
CA ARG A 89 -7.34 17.06 -8.63
C ARG A 89 -5.99 16.35 -8.73
N MET A 90 -5.00 16.81 -7.97
CA MET A 90 -3.70 16.14 -7.82
C MET A 90 -3.86 14.75 -7.21
N ALA A 91 -4.65 14.61 -6.14
CA ALA A 91 -4.90 13.32 -5.48
C ALA A 91 -5.57 12.31 -6.42
N THR A 92 -6.62 12.73 -7.14
CA THR A 92 -7.30 11.88 -8.12
C THR A 92 -6.36 11.50 -9.27
N THR A 93 -5.54 12.43 -9.76
CA THR A 93 -4.56 12.12 -10.81
C THR A 93 -3.54 11.09 -10.33
N PHE A 94 -3.02 11.27 -9.11
CA PHE A 94 -2.09 10.33 -8.50
C PHE A 94 -2.72 8.94 -8.28
N MET A 95 -3.94 8.88 -7.75
CA MET A 95 -4.67 7.61 -7.56
C MET A 95 -4.95 6.92 -8.89
N ASN A 96 -5.42 7.65 -9.92
CA ASN A 96 -5.66 7.09 -11.25
C ASN A 96 -4.39 6.53 -11.87
N LEU A 97 -3.27 7.27 -11.77
CA LEU A 97 -1.98 6.81 -12.27
C LEU A 97 -1.49 5.57 -11.51
N THR A 98 -1.67 5.55 -10.18
CA THR A 98 -1.32 4.41 -9.33
C THR A 98 -2.11 3.17 -9.73
N VAL A 99 -3.44 3.29 -9.89
CA VAL A 99 -4.32 2.20 -10.33
C VAL A 99 -3.95 1.72 -11.73
N LEU A 100 -3.67 2.65 -12.65
CA LEU A 100 -3.29 2.31 -14.02
C LEU A 100 -1.95 1.59 -14.08
N LEU A 101 -0.96 2.03 -13.29
CA LEU A 101 0.31 1.32 -13.13
C LEU A 101 0.10 -0.07 -12.54
N LEU A 102 -0.69 -0.19 -11.46
CA LEU A 102 -1.01 -1.48 -10.84
C LEU A 102 -1.69 -2.44 -11.83
N ALA A 103 -2.64 -1.94 -12.62
CA ALA A 103 -3.31 -2.72 -13.66
C ALA A 103 -2.32 -3.14 -14.75
N CYS A 104 -1.46 -2.23 -15.21
CA CYS A 104 -0.42 -2.52 -16.20
C CYS A 104 0.55 -3.60 -15.68
N PHE A 105 1.10 -3.43 -14.48
CA PHE A 105 1.98 -4.43 -13.85
C PHE A 105 1.27 -5.76 -13.61
N SER A 106 -0.02 -5.76 -13.29
CA SER A 106 -0.80 -6.99 -13.13
C SER A 106 -0.95 -7.73 -14.47
N VAL A 107 -1.27 -7.01 -15.55
CA VAL A 107 -1.38 -7.59 -16.90
C VAL A 107 -0.02 -8.10 -17.38
N LEU A 108 1.05 -7.32 -17.19
CA LEU A 108 2.41 -7.76 -17.51
C LEU A 108 2.79 -8.99 -16.68
N GLY A 109 2.49 -9.00 -15.38
CA GLY A 109 2.69 -10.15 -14.50
C GLY A 109 1.98 -11.41 -15.01
N MET A 110 0.75 -11.28 -15.52
CA MET A 110 0.02 -12.40 -16.13
C MET A 110 0.66 -12.89 -17.43
N LEU A 111 1.07 -11.97 -18.33
CA LEU A 111 1.68 -12.32 -19.61
C LEU A 111 3.05 -12.98 -19.44
N PHE A 112 3.85 -12.43 -18.53
CA PHE A 112 5.19 -12.92 -18.20
C PHE A 112 5.18 -13.98 -17.11
N ALA A 113 4.01 -14.41 -16.61
CA ALA A 113 3.89 -15.38 -15.51
C ALA A 113 4.71 -16.64 -15.77
N ARG A 114 4.65 -17.17 -17.00
CA ARG A 114 5.38 -18.37 -17.42
C ARG A 114 6.91 -18.19 -17.45
N GLN A 115 7.39 -16.96 -17.64
CA GLN A 115 8.81 -16.62 -17.68
C GLN A 115 9.34 -16.19 -16.30
N LEU A 116 8.49 -15.62 -15.45
CA LEU A 116 8.81 -15.16 -14.09
C LEU A 116 8.74 -16.29 -13.07
N ALA A 117 7.83 -17.25 -13.26
CA ALA A 117 7.72 -18.47 -12.47
C ALA A 117 7.91 -19.67 -13.40
N PRO A 118 9.15 -20.01 -13.78
CA PRO A 118 9.44 -21.28 -14.44
C PRO A 118 9.32 -22.38 -13.38
N LEU A 119 8.10 -22.84 -13.14
CA LEU A 119 7.83 -24.10 -12.45
C LEU A 119 7.92 -25.25 -13.47
#